data_AF-A0A2L0ELE9-F1
#
_entry.id   AF-A0A2L0ELE9-F1
#
_cell.length_a   1.000
_cell.length_b   1.000
_cell.length_c   1.000
_cell.angle_alpha   90.00
_cell.angle_beta   90.00
_cell.angle_gamma   90.00
#
_symmetry.space_group_name_H-M   'P 1'
#
loop_
_entity.id
_entity.type
_entity.pdbx_description
1 polymer ?
#
loop_
_entity_poly.entity_id
_entity_poly.type
_entity_poly.pdbx_seq_one_letter_code
_entity_poly.pdbx_strand_id
1 'polypeptide(L)'
;MISVRSLCSIALVLVASGAAGCKEDPPPPQPELASSATPNKGKANMKTPVSPVAKVDPQSMKEYRVDVCYFGTLSLKQARDAYLASLGKDEPSEKKIPSFGTEELMKPADAKAAAAGKAPAPGAAAPAAAPKTAAAPAAKDGAPAAAAAASGGKPAPAASLPRIDERRPFNFSARAPHERNARACTVALSLKDPAMPDVDAALVEYAPYATELAKNIAAAANYYQREEYKKDSFAKGKELHKKLLADFEKLDASSDKLGLAVSAWHSSHLPDLDKAEEGQKAALTALEDARALMLMLSSKNVDPAAARTALQKVEASAGALKAYGTTHQNDPWFKIMSTALDKFIGAVKEADPKLTDKGISSPSLYLPVITNFVGVIEGKHRALSRSLIGKSQPQLREPAGAPGQPAQPAQPTQPAAPEPEKE
;
A
#
# COMPACT_ATOMS: atom_id res chain seq x y z
N MET A 1 29.12 -14.18 -22.25
CA MET A 1 28.53 -14.72 -23.49
C MET A 1 28.08 -16.15 -23.23
N ILE A 2 26.80 -16.36 -22.94
CA ILE A 2 26.19 -17.70 -22.94
C ILE A 2 24.84 -17.53 -23.63
N SER A 3 24.76 -18.14 -24.81
CA SER A 3 23.59 -18.27 -25.67
C SER A 3 22.85 -19.53 -25.25
N VAL A 4 21.54 -19.44 -25.03
CA VAL A 4 20.65 -20.61 -25.09
C VAL A 4 19.50 -20.28 -26.02
N ARG A 5 19.56 -20.93 -27.17
CA ARG A 5 18.57 -20.93 -28.24
C ARG A 5 17.34 -21.74 -27.83
N SER A 6 16.20 -21.28 -28.35
CA SER A 6 15.19 -22.04 -29.11
C SER A 6 14.59 -23.29 -28.47
N LEU A 7 13.25 -23.32 -28.35
CA LEU A 7 12.42 -24.49 -28.63
C LEU A 7 10.96 -24.09 -28.94
N CYS A 8 10.50 -24.54 -30.13
CA CYS A 8 9.14 -24.95 -30.55
C CYS A 8 7.95 -23.97 -30.43
N SER A 9 7.40 -23.45 -31.54
CA SER A 9 6.45 -24.10 -32.48
C SER A 9 5.07 -24.39 -31.86
N ILE A 10 4.12 -23.46 -32.03
CA ILE A 10 2.69 -23.73 -31.89
C ILE A 10 2.00 -23.34 -33.20
N ALA A 11 1.30 -24.33 -33.76
CA ALA A 11 0.55 -24.26 -34.99
C ALA A 11 -0.69 -23.35 -34.86
N LEU A 12 -0.90 -22.56 -35.90
CA LEU A 12 -2.02 -21.65 -36.10
C LEU A 12 -3.24 -22.47 -36.56
N VAL A 13 -4.32 -22.47 -35.78
CA VAL A 13 -5.64 -22.96 -36.22
C VAL A 13 -6.54 -21.73 -36.40
N LEU A 14 -6.76 -21.39 -37.67
CA LEU A 14 -7.77 -20.42 -38.12
C LEU A 14 -9.16 -21.08 -38.07
N VAL A 15 -10.06 -20.52 -37.27
CA VAL A 15 -11.50 -20.76 -37.41
C VAL A 15 -12.15 -19.44 -37.82
N ALA A 16 -12.64 -19.40 -39.06
CA ALA A 16 -13.52 -18.38 -39.57
C ALA A 16 -14.96 -18.68 -39.11
N SER A 17 -15.68 -17.67 -38.64
CA SER A 17 -17.14 -17.69 -38.52
C SER A 17 -17.65 -16.26 -38.69
N GLY A 18 -18.56 -16.09 -39.64
CA GLY A 18 -19.03 -14.79 -40.10
C GLY A 18 -20.41 -14.37 -39.59
N ALA A 19 -20.67 -13.10 -39.90
CA ALA A 19 -21.92 -12.46 -40.33
C ALA A 19 -23.10 -12.20 -39.35
N ALA A 20 -23.58 -10.95 -39.49
CA ALA A 20 -24.90 -10.37 -39.21
C ALA A 20 -25.29 -10.26 -37.72
N GLY A 21 -25.76 -9.14 -37.18
CA GLY A 21 -26.30 -7.90 -37.74
C GLY A 21 -27.45 -7.48 -36.83
N CYS A 22 -27.48 -6.23 -36.34
CA CYS A 22 -28.68 -5.47 -35.96
C CYS A 22 -28.24 -4.08 -35.48
N LYS A 23 -28.71 -3.06 -36.20
CA LYS A 23 -28.67 -1.65 -35.81
C LYS A 23 -29.90 -1.39 -34.93
N GLU A 24 -29.70 -0.80 -33.77
CA GLU A 24 -30.77 -0.07 -33.05
C GLU A 24 -30.33 1.38 -32.91
N ASP A 25 -31.17 2.27 -33.45
CA ASP A 25 -31.05 3.72 -33.41
C ASP A 25 -31.28 4.24 -31.97
N PRO A 26 -30.53 5.28 -31.54
CA PRO A 26 -30.72 5.90 -30.24
C PRO A 26 -31.93 6.86 -30.22
N PRO A 27 -32.63 7.00 -29.08
CA PRO A 27 -33.76 7.91 -28.94
C PRO A 27 -33.32 9.39 -28.95
N PRO A 28 -34.20 10.32 -29.41
CA PRO A 28 -33.87 11.73 -29.58
C PRO A 28 -33.67 12.48 -28.26
N PRO A 29 -32.83 13.55 -28.25
CA PRO A 29 -32.56 14.33 -27.06
C PRO A 29 -33.76 15.20 -26.63
N GLN A 30 -34.04 15.21 -25.33
CA GLN A 30 -35.00 16.14 -24.73
C GLN A 30 -34.44 17.57 -24.66
N PRO A 31 -35.29 18.61 -24.82
CA PRO A 31 -34.88 20.01 -24.76
C PRO A 31 -34.52 20.46 -23.34
N GLU A 32 -33.40 21.19 -23.22
CA GLU A 32 -32.93 21.85 -21.99
C GLU A 32 -33.96 22.86 -21.46
N LEU A 33 -34.30 22.72 -20.17
CA LEU A 33 -34.98 23.73 -19.38
C LEU A 33 -34.00 24.87 -19.05
N ALA A 34 -34.28 26.05 -19.59
CA ALA A 34 -33.58 27.28 -19.25
C ALA A 34 -33.81 27.63 -17.76
N SER A 35 -32.76 27.49 -16.95
CA SER A 35 -32.74 27.97 -15.57
C SER A 35 -32.23 29.41 -15.54
N SER A 36 -33.13 30.36 -15.27
CA SER A 36 -32.84 31.77 -15.04
C SER A 36 -32.15 31.96 -13.69
N ALA A 37 -30.85 32.29 -13.69
CA ALA A 37 -30.11 32.75 -12.52
C ALA A 37 -29.71 34.22 -12.67
N THR A 38 -30.04 35.00 -11.64
CA THR A 38 -29.77 36.44 -11.47
C THR A 38 -28.26 36.74 -11.34
N PRO A 39 -27.77 37.88 -11.87
CA PRO A 39 -26.34 38.20 -11.82
C PRO A 39 -25.98 38.82 -10.47
N ASN A 40 -25.34 38.03 -9.60
CA ASN A 40 -24.69 38.55 -8.41
C ASN A 40 -23.28 39.04 -8.79
N LYS A 41 -23.08 40.36 -8.70
CA LYS A 41 -21.89 41.10 -9.15
C LYS A 41 -20.75 40.97 -8.13
N GLY A 42 -20.25 39.75 -7.93
CA GLY A 42 -19.00 39.48 -7.20
C GLY A 42 -17.83 39.36 -8.17
N LYS A 43 -16.71 40.04 -7.89
CA LYS A 43 -15.46 39.95 -8.65
C LYS A 43 -15.08 38.48 -8.87
N ALA A 44 -15.34 37.97 -10.07
CA ALA A 44 -14.89 36.67 -10.50
C ALA A 44 -13.37 36.74 -10.64
N ASN A 45 -12.65 36.11 -9.70
CA ASN A 45 -11.26 35.71 -9.93
C ASN A 45 -11.27 34.82 -11.18
N MET A 46 -10.94 35.41 -12.33
CA MET A 46 -10.71 34.66 -13.56
C MET A 46 -9.60 33.66 -13.26
N LYS A 47 -9.99 32.40 -13.06
CA LYS A 47 -9.06 31.28 -12.97
C LYS A 47 -8.23 31.32 -14.25
N THR A 48 -6.94 31.59 -14.09
CA THR A 48 -5.97 31.59 -15.16
C THR A 48 -6.14 30.29 -15.95
N PRO A 49 -6.21 30.34 -17.30
CA PRO A 49 -6.37 29.14 -18.10
C PRO A 49 -5.26 28.14 -17.75
N VAL A 50 -5.65 26.98 -17.25
CA VAL A 50 -4.71 25.92 -16.88
C VAL A 50 -4.14 25.37 -18.19
N SER A 51 -2.85 25.57 -18.42
CA SER A 51 -2.16 25.01 -19.58
C SER A 51 -2.37 23.49 -19.64
N PRO A 52 -2.49 22.88 -20.84
CA PRO A 52 -2.65 21.44 -20.99
C PRO A 52 -1.50 20.70 -20.30
N VAL A 53 -1.80 19.98 -19.22
CA VAL A 53 -0.83 19.14 -18.53
C VAL A 53 -0.52 17.93 -19.40
N ALA A 54 0.76 17.66 -19.64
CA ALA A 54 1.20 16.47 -20.36
C ALA A 54 0.67 15.23 -19.62
N LYS A 55 -0.19 14.46 -20.29
CA LYS A 55 -0.82 13.28 -19.71
C LYS A 55 0.18 12.12 -19.71
N VAL A 56 0.11 11.28 -18.68
CA VAL A 56 0.83 10.01 -18.69
C VAL A 56 0.31 9.19 -19.88
N ASP A 57 1.24 8.67 -20.65
CA ASP A 57 0.95 7.82 -21.79
C ASP A 57 0.07 6.60 -21.37
N PRO A 58 -0.98 6.26 -22.13
CA PRO A 58 -1.86 5.14 -21.80
C PRO A 58 -1.15 3.78 -21.63
N GLN A 59 -0.11 3.48 -22.43
CA GLN A 59 0.69 2.24 -22.26
C GLN A 59 1.35 2.23 -20.89
N SER A 60 2.00 3.33 -20.52
CA SER A 60 2.67 3.51 -19.23
C SER A 60 1.71 3.38 -18.05
N MET A 61 0.46 3.84 -18.19
CA MET A 61 -0.60 3.65 -17.20
C MET A 61 -1.01 2.18 -17.06
N LYS A 62 -1.17 1.49 -18.18
CA LYS A 62 -1.60 0.09 -18.21
C LYS A 62 -0.54 -0.83 -17.60
N GLU A 63 0.72 -0.69 -18.02
CA GLU A 63 1.86 -1.42 -17.45
C GLU A 63 1.97 -1.21 -15.95
N TYR A 64 1.83 0.04 -15.49
CA TYR A 64 1.80 0.35 -14.07
C TYR A 64 0.71 -0.45 -13.32
N ARG A 65 -0.52 -0.48 -13.84
CA ARG A 65 -1.61 -1.23 -13.20
C ARG A 65 -1.40 -2.73 -13.24
N VAL A 66 -0.87 -3.25 -14.36
CA VAL A 66 -0.51 -4.66 -14.53
C VAL A 66 0.57 -5.07 -13.53
N ASP A 67 1.63 -4.28 -13.38
CA ASP A 67 2.72 -4.54 -12.44
C ASP A 67 2.21 -4.53 -10.99
N VAL A 68 1.41 -3.52 -10.61
CA VAL A 68 0.82 -3.47 -9.26
C VAL A 68 -0.12 -4.66 -9.01
N CYS A 69 -0.89 -5.08 -10.01
CA CYS A 69 -1.71 -6.29 -9.93
C CYS A 69 -0.85 -7.52 -9.70
N TYR A 70 0.12 -7.80 -10.58
CA TYR A 70 0.91 -9.02 -10.54
C TYR A 70 1.75 -9.09 -9.26
N PHE A 71 2.63 -8.11 -9.03
CA PHE A 71 3.52 -8.13 -7.87
C PHE A 71 2.76 -7.92 -6.56
N GLY A 72 1.69 -7.12 -6.55
CA GLY A 72 0.87 -6.94 -5.36
C GLY A 72 0.11 -8.21 -4.97
N THR A 73 -0.35 -9.00 -5.94
CA THR A 73 -1.07 -10.25 -5.64
C THR A 73 -0.17 -11.40 -5.20
N LEU A 74 1.17 -11.24 -5.23
CA LEU A 74 2.08 -12.14 -4.50
C LEU A 74 1.77 -12.17 -2.99
N SER A 75 1.14 -11.12 -2.46
CA SER A 75 0.65 -11.12 -1.08
C SER A 75 -0.46 -12.16 -0.84
N LEU A 76 -1.20 -12.61 -1.85
CA LEU A 76 -2.15 -13.73 -1.72
C LEU A 76 -1.41 -15.05 -1.48
N LYS A 77 -0.28 -15.27 -2.15
CA LYS A 77 0.59 -16.45 -1.91
C LYS A 77 1.13 -16.41 -0.47
N GLN A 78 1.60 -15.26 -0.02
CA GLN A 78 2.01 -15.07 1.37
C GLN A 78 0.89 -15.38 2.38
N ALA A 79 -0.33 -14.90 2.12
CA ALA A 79 -1.48 -15.16 3.00
C ALA A 79 -1.83 -16.64 3.06
N ARG A 80 -1.78 -17.34 1.92
CA ARG A 80 -1.92 -18.81 1.86
C ARG A 80 -0.86 -19.48 2.70
N ASP A 81 0.41 -19.14 2.50
CA ASP A 81 1.52 -19.83 3.15
C ASP A 81 1.49 -19.62 4.67
N ALA A 82 1.15 -18.40 5.12
CA ALA A 82 0.89 -18.12 6.52
C ALA A 82 -0.28 -18.93 7.09
N TYR A 83 -1.38 -19.01 6.34
CA TYR A 83 -2.57 -19.75 6.73
C TYR A 83 -2.25 -21.24 6.91
N LEU A 84 -1.63 -21.86 5.91
CA LEU A 84 -1.24 -23.26 5.94
C LEU A 84 -0.20 -23.53 7.04
N ALA A 85 0.77 -22.63 7.24
CA ALA A 85 1.77 -22.78 8.31
C ALA A 85 1.13 -22.68 9.71
N SER A 86 0.13 -21.81 9.89
CA SER A 86 -0.54 -21.62 11.18
C SER A 86 -1.38 -22.83 11.61
N LEU A 87 -1.95 -23.55 10.65
CA LEU A 87 -2.78 -24.73 10.90
C LEU A 87 -1.98 -26.03 10.89
N GLY A 88 -0.99 -26.13 10.01
CA GLY A 88 -0.33 -27.39 9.68
C GLY A 88 -1.28 -28.30 8.90
N LYS A 89 -1.53 -29.51 9.42
CA LYS A 89 -2.47 -30.49 8.84
C LYS A 89 -3.87 -30.45 9.47
N ASP A 90 -4.08 -29.56 10.44
CA ASP A 90 -5.29 -29.55 11.25
C ASP A 90 -6.33 -28.57 10.69
N GLU A 91 -7.61 -28.83 11.00
CA GLU A 91 -8.68 -27.87 10.78
C GLU A 91 -8.64 -26.72 11.80
N PRO A 92 -9.23 -25.55 11.48
CA PRO A 92 -9.42 -24.49 12.46
C PRO A 92 -10.18 -24.97 13.69
N SER A 93 -9.65 -24.67 14.87
CA SER A 93 -10.24 -25.06 16.16
C SER A 93 -9.87 -24.06 17.26
N GLU A 94 -10.44 -24.21 18.46
CA GLU A 94 -10.11 -23.37 19.62
C GLU A 94 -8.62 -23.36 19.95
N LYS A 95 -7.93 -24.48 19.70
CA LYS A 95 -6.49 -24.62 19.94
C LYS A 95 -5.64 -24.06 18.79
N LYS A 96 -6.23 -23.87 17.61
CA LYS A 96 -5.54 -23.48 16.37
C LYS A 96 -6.40 -22.51 15.57
N ILE A 97 -6.23 -21.23 15.87
CA ILE A 97 -6.82 -20.14 15.11
C ILE A 97 -5.88 -19.85 13.94
N PRO A 98 -6.36 -19.89 12.68
CA PRO A 98 -5.52 -19.57 11.53
C PRO A 98 -5.04 -18.12 11.56
N SER A 99 -3.84 -17.90 11.02
CA SER A 99 -3.25 -16.57 10.81
C SER A 99 -2.95 -16.35 9.33
N PHE A 100 -3.13 -15.12 8.86
CA PHE A 100 -2.80 -14.73 7.47
C PHE A 100 -1.47 -13.97 7.37
N GLY A 101 -0.70 -13.90 8.47
CA GLY A 101 0.61 -13.23 8.53
C GLY A 101 0.53 -11.72 8.66
N THR A 102 -0.66 -11.15 8.89
CA THR A 102 -0.86 -9.70 9.10
C THR A 102 -0.88 -9.29 10.57
N GLU A 103 -0.94 -10.26 11.49
CA GLU A 103 -1.17 -10.03 12.91
C GLU A 103 0.05 -9.43 13.61
N GLU A 104 1.27 -9.77 13.17
CA GLU A 104 2.50 -9.15 13.69
C GLU A 104 2.61 -7.68 13.29
N LEU A 105 2.12 -7.30 12.11
CA LEU A 105 2.09 -5.91 11.66
C LEU A 105 1.11 -5.05 12.46
N MET A 106 0.13 -5.66 13.13
CA MET A 106 -0.86 -4.97 13.96
C MET A 106 -0.45 -4.88 15.43
N LYS A 107 0.61 -5.56 15.86
CA LYS A 107 1.18 -5.29 17.19
C LYS A 107 1.81 -3.89 17.12
N PRO A 108 1.32 -2.91 17.91
CA PRO A 108 1.94 -1.60 17.93
C PRO A 108 3.41 -1.77 18.34
N ALA A 109 4.32 -1.39 17.44
CA ALA A 109 5.76 -1.43 17.65
C ALA A 109 6.22 -0.57 18.86
N ASP A 110 5.32 0.21 19.47
CA ASP A 110 5.61 1.19 20.52
C ASP A 110 4.79 1.04 21.81
N ALA A 111 4.29 -0.16 22.14
CA ALA A 111 3.77 -0.39 23.50
C ALA A 111 4.86 -0.26 24.59
N LYS A 112 6.15 -0.29 24.21
CA LYS A 112 7.28 -0.10 25.14
C LYS A 112 7.74 1.37 25.25
N ALA A 113 7.44 2.23 24.27
CA ALA A 113 7.76 3.66 24.33
C ALA A 113 6.69 4.47 25.08
N ALA A 114 5.43 4.03 25.10
CA ALA A 114 4.36 4.66 25.87
C ALA A 114 4.39 4.36 27.39
N ALA A 115 5.23 3.42 27.84
CA ALA A 115 5.37 3.06 29.26
C ALA A 115 6.54 3.76 29.98
N ALA A 116 7.32 4.60 29.29
CA ALA A 116 8.46 5.32 29.87
C ALA A 116 8.14 6.77 30.30
N GLY A 117 6.88 7.19 30.21
CA GLY A 117 6.39 8.48 30.73
C GLY A 117 5.90 8.36 32.17
N LYS A 118 6.75 7.92 33.11
CA LYS A 118 6.42 7.93 34.53
C LYS A 118 6.77 9.31 35.11
N ALA A 119 5.76 10.18 35.22
CA ALA A 119 5.88 11.41 36.01
C ALA A 119 6.16 11.05 37.48
N PRO A 120 7.01 11.81 38.20
CA PRO A 120 7.42 11.49 39.55
C PRO A 120 6.28 11.75 40.54
N ALA A 121 5.95 10.74 41.36
CA ALA A 121 5.09 10.92 42.52
C ALA A 121 5.95 11.42 43.71
N PRO A 122 5.48 12.43 44.47
CA PRO A 122 6.13 12.83 45.71
C PRO A 122 5.83 11.80 46.82
N GLY A 123 6.86 11.46 47.59
CA GLY A 123 6.83 10.36 48.55
C GLY A 123 6.07 10.64 49.83
N ALA A 124 5.77 9.56 50.56
CA ALA A 124 5.97 9.44 52.00
C ALA A 124 5.63 8.01 52.50
N ALA A 125 6.56 7.48 53.30
CA ALA A 125 6.39 6.60 54.46
C ALA A 125 5.72 5.21 54.33
N ALA A 126 6.51 4.18 54.65
CA ALA A 126 6.10 2.90 55.25
C ALA A 126 5.64 3.12 56.72
N PRO A 127 5.01 2.18 57.47
CA PRO A 127 5.33 0.74 57.47
C PRO A 127 4.21 -0.30 57.79
N ALA A 128 4.59 -1.57 57.57
CA ALA A 128 4.35 -2.78 58.37
C ALA A 128 2.95 -3.46 58.52
N ALA A 129 3.03 -4.78 58.34
CA ALA A 129 2.35 -5.89 59.03
C ALA A 129 0.93 -6.34 58.61
N ALA A 130 0.84 -7.66 58.34
CA ALA A 130 -0.36 -8.49 58.14
C ALA A 130 -1.07 -8.77 59.50
N PRO A 131 -2.27 -9.42 59.63
CA PRO A 131 -2.64 -10.68 58.94
C PRO A 131 -4.14 -10.91 58.61
N LYS A 132 -4.36 -12.09 58.01
CA LYS A 132 -5.59 -12.80 57.58
C LYS A 132 -6.81 -12.73 58.52
N THR A 133 -8.01 -12.75 57.93
CA THR A 133 -9.16 -13.58 58.37
C THR A 133 -10.18 -13.79 57.23
N ALA A 134 -10.94 -14.87 57.37
CA ALA A 134 -11.74 -15.55 56.36
C ALA A 134 -13.25 -15.22 56.42
N ALA A 135 -13.96 -15.80 55.45
CA ALA A 135 -15.37 -16.22 55.47
C ALA A 135 -16.47 -15.27 54.95
N ALA A 136 -17.13 -15.74 53.89
CA ALA A 136 -18.54 -15.50 53.48
C ALA A 136 -19.51 -16.17 54.52
N PRO A 137 -20.87 -16.15 54.42
CA PRO A 137 -21.73 -16.01 53.21
C PRO A 137 -23.13 -15.32 53.37
N ALA A 138 -23.89 -15.27 52.25
CA ALA A 138 -25.37 -15.35 52.11
C ALA A 138 -26.27 -14.27 52.78
N ALA A 139 -27.48 -13.88 52.34
CA ALA A 139 -28.31 -14.03 51.15
C ALA A 139 -29.59 -13.15 51.34
N LYS A 140 -30.30 -12.87 50.23
CA LYS A 140 -31.76 -12.63 50.05
C LYS A 140 -32.47 -11.33 50.49
N ASP A 141 -33.12 -10.75 49.46
CA ASP A 141 -34.53 -10.33 49.31
C ASP A 141 -35.22 -9.39 50.32
N GLY A 142 -35.88 -8.34 49.78
CA GLY A 142 -37.08 -7.77 50.37
C GLY A 142 -37.19 -6.23 50.38
N ALA A 143 -37.85 -5.66 49.37
CA ALA A 143 -38.57 -4.37 49.46
C ALA A 143 -39.97 -4.60 50.11
N PRO A 144 -40.81 -3.60 50.47
CA PRO A 144 -40.79 -2.17 50.08
C PRO A 144 -41.20 -1.12 51.18
N ALA A 145 -41.28 0.15 50.73
CA ALA A 145 -42.16 1.25 51.17
C ALA A 145 -41.57 2.44 51.96
N ALA A 146 -41.42 3.54 51.21
CA ALA A 146 -41.78 4.95 51.46
C ALA A 146 -41.64 5.60 52.86
N ALA A 147 -40.79 6.63 52.95
CA ALA A 147 -41.11 7.91 53.59
C ALA A 147 -40.17 9.03 53.08
N ALA A 148 -40.75 10.20 52.84
CA ALA A 148 -40.10 11.39 52.32
C ALA A 148 -39.35 12.18 53.40
N ALA A 149 -38.23 12.79 53.05
CA ALA A 149 -37.73 14.02 53.69
C ALA A 149 -36.75 14.76 52.77
N ALA A 150 -37.01 16.05 52.58
CA ALA A 150 -36.21 16.98 51.81
C ALA A 150 -34.92 17.38 52.57
N SER A 151 -33.82 17.58 51.85
CA SER A 151 -32.83 18.62 52.15
C SER A 151 -31.79 18.71 51.03
N GLY A 152 -31.43 19.95 50.67
CA GLY A 152 -30.59 20.28 49.54
C GLY A 152 -29.12 19.91 49.73
N GLY A 153 -28.52 19.41 48.66
CA GLY A 153 -27.09 19.23 48.50
C GLY A 153 -26.72 19.28 47.02
N LYS A 154 -25.75 20.13 46.67
CA LYS A 154 -25.19 20.26 45.31
C LYS A 154 -24.73 18.88 44.79
N PRO A 155 -24.97 18.53 43.52
CA PRO A 155 -24.52 17.25 42.98
C PRO A 155 -23.01 17.26 42.77
N ALA A 156 -22.33 16.33 43.44
CA ALA A 156 -20.99 15.89 43.06
C ALA A 156 -21.08 15.10 41.73
N PRO A 157 -20.09 15.20 40.83
CA PRO A 157 -20.12 14.48 39.57
C PRO A 157 -20.07 12.97 39.82
N ALA A 158 -21.11 12.27 39.34
CA ALA A 158 -21.22 10.83 39.41
C ALA A 158 -20.04 10.17 38.69
N ALA A 159 -19.39 9.23 39.38
CA ALA A 159 -18.42 8.32 38.79
C ALA A 159 -19.08 7.56 37.63
N SER A 160 -18.62 7.85 36.42
CA SER A 160 -19.03 7.16 35.20
C SER A 160 -18.59 5.70 35.26
N LEU A 161 -19.56 4.79 35.26
CA LEU A 161 -19.35 3.38 34.91
C LEU A 161 -18.67 3.29 33.54
N PRO A 162 -17.78 2.31 33.31
CA PRO A 162 -17.09 2.16 32.04
C PRO A 162 -18.12 1.82 30.95
N ARG A 163 -18.27 2.73 29.98
CA ARG A 163 -19.05 2.47 28.77
C ARG A 163 -18.37 1.36 27.99
N ILE A 164 -19.05 0.21 27.88
CA ILE A 164 -18.78 -0.84 26.88
C ILE A 164 -19.21 -0.27 25.52
N ASP A 165 -18.46 0.69 25.01
CA ASP A 165 -18.61 1.21 23.66
C ASP A 165 -17.24 1.58 23.07
N GLU A 166 -16.22 0.79 23.41
CA GLU A 166 -14.99 0.70 22.62
C GLU A 166 -15.27 -0.10 21.34
N ARG A 167 -16.11 0.44 20.46
CA ARG A 167 -15.99 0.10 19.04
C ARG A 167 -14.66 0.68 18.60
N ARG A 168 -13.59 -0.14 18.69
CA ARG A 168 -12.28 0.17 18.11
C ARG A 168 -12.53 0.79 16.74
N PRO A 169 -12.10 2.04 16.49
CA PRO A 169 -12.35 2.68 15.22
C PRO A 169 -11.92 1.72 14.11
N PHE A 170 -12.85 1.42 13.19
CA PHE A 170 -12.56 0.60 12.03
C PHE A 170 -11.35 1.22 11.34
N ASN A 171 -10.20 0.59 11.52
CA ASN A 171 -8.95 1.09 10.99
C ASN A 171 -8.99 0.77 9.50
N PHE A 172 -9.52 1.68 8.68
CA PHE A 172 -9.56 1.52 7.22
C PHE A 172 -8.15 1.40 6.62
N SER A 173 -7.15 1.90 7.34
CA SER A 173 -5.71 1.71 7.10
C SER A 173 -5.21 0.28 7.36
N ALA A 174 -6.05 -0.58 7.95
CA ALA A 174 -5.77 -1.98 8.22
C ALA A 174 -6.49 -2.92 7.25
N ARG A 175 -6.99 -2.43 6.09
CA ARG A 175 -7.35 -3.34 5.00
C ARG A 175 -6.11 -4.15 4.64
N ALA A 176 -6.23 -5.47 4.75
CA ALA A 176 -5.13 -6.36 4.44
C ALA A 176 -4.59 -6.02 3.04
N PRO A 177 -3.26 -5.89 2.86
CA PRO A 177 -2.66 -5.49 1.58
C PRO A 177 -3.19 -6.29 0.38
N HIS A 178 -3.60 -7.53 0.62
CA HIS A 178 -4.24 -8.45 -0.33
C HIS A 178 -5.44 -7.83 -1.08
N GLU A 179 -6.35 -7.13 -0.39
CA GLU A 179 -7.54 -6.56 -1.03
C GLU A 179 -7.20 -5.39 -1.96
N ARG A 180 -6.31 -4.50 -1.50
CA ARG A 180 -5.85 -3.35 -2.30
C ARG A 180 -5.21 -3.85 -3.59
N ASN A 181 -4.35 -4.86 -3.47
CA ASN A 181 -3.58 -5.39 -4.59
C ASN A 181 -4.45 -6.18 -5.56
N ALA A 182 -5.40 -7.00 -5.07
CA ALA A 182 -6.34 -7.70 -5.93
C ALA A 182 -7.24 -6.75 -6.74
N ARG A 183 -7.68 -5.64 -6.14
CA ARG A 183 -8.44 -4.59 -6.86
C ARG A 183 -7.63 -3.94 -7.99
N ALA A 184 -6.31 -3.87 -7.86
CA ALA A 184 -5.46 -3.35 -8.93
C ALA A 184 -5.56 -4.20 -10.20
N CYS A 185 -5.86 -5.50 -10.09
CA CYS A 185 -6.11 -6.37 -11.24
C CYS A 185 -7.40 -6.01 -11.99
N THR A 186 -8.47 -5.69 -11.27
CA THR A 186 -9.71 -5.19 -11.90
C THR A 186 -9.47 -3.86 -12.60
N VAL A 187 -8.67 -2.97 -12.00
CA VAL A 187 -8.30 -1.70 -12.63
C VAL A 187 -7.46 -1.95 -13.88
N ALA A 188 -6.47 -2.84 -13.83
CA ALA A 188 -5.66 -3.23 -14.99
C ALA A 188 -6.54 -3.79 -16.12
N LEU A 189 -7.46 -4.70 -15.80
CA LEU A 189 -8.41 -5.28 -16.77
C LEU A 189 -9.35 -4.24 -17.40
N SER A 190 -9.70 -3.17 -16.66
CA SER A 190 -10.56 -2.11 -17.19
C SER A 190 -9.85 -1.19 -18.21
N LEU A 191 -8.52 -1.23 -18.27
CA LEU A 191 -7.72 -0.46 -19.22
C LEU A 191 -7.61 -1.22 -20.55
N LYS A 192 -8.57 -1.02 -21.44
CA LYS A 192 -8.62 -1.68 -22.75
C LYS A 192 -7.51 -1.21 -23.69
N ASP A 193 -7.20 0.08 -23.65
CA ASP A 193 -6.22 0.70 -24.54
C ASP A 193 -4.97 1.15 -23.78
N PRO A 194 -3.77 0.88 -24.32
CA PRO A 194 -3.48 0.04 -25.49
C PRO A 194 -3.66 -1.45 -25.19
N ALA A 195 -3.87 -2.27 -26.24
CA ALA A 195 -4.04 -3.71 -26.08
C ALA A 195 -2.75 -4.40 -25.65
N MET A 196 -2.84 -5.31 -24.69
CA MET A 196 -1.76 -6.20 -24.26
C MET A 196 -2.28 -7.64 -24.35
N PRO A 197 -2.43 -8.22 -25.56
CA PRO A 197 -3.33 -9.35 -25.81
C PRO A 197 -3.18 -10.53 -24.84
N ASP A 198 -1.95 -11.02 -24.62
CA ASP A 198 -1.69 -12.15 -23.73
C ASP A 198 -1.91 -11.80 -22.26
N VAL A 199 -1.58 -10.57 -21.85
CA VAL A 199 -1.78 -10.07 -20.49
C VAL A 199 -3.27 -9.83 -20.23
N ASP A 200 -3.99 -9.26 -21.19
CA ASP A 200 -5.42 -9.00 -21.12
C ASP A 200 -6.19 -10.31 -21.01
N ALA A 201 -5.83 -11.32 -21.82
CA ALA A 201 -6.40 -12.67 -21.71
C ALA A 201 -6.15 -13.30 -20.34
N ALA A 202 -4.92 -13.18 -19.79
CA ALA A 202 -4.62 -13.67 -18.45
C ALA A 202 -5.38 -12.90 -17.35
N LEU A 203 -5.57 -11.58 -17.50
CA LEU A 203 -6.30 -10.74 -16.54
C LEU A 203 -7.80 -11.04 -16.51
N VAL A 204 -8.42 -11.39 -17.65
CA VAL A 204 -9.84 -11.78 -17.71
C VAL A 204 -10.13 -12.95 -16.77
N GLU A 205 -9.22 -13.91 -16.70
CA GLU A 205 -9.34 -15.07 -15.81
C GLU A 205 -8.89 -14.74 -14.38
N TYR A 206 -7.74 -14.07 -14.22
CA TYR A 206 -7.10 -13.89 -12.91
C TYR A 206 -7.74 -12.81 -12.05
N ALA A 207 -8.16 -11.68 -12.61
CA ALA A 207 -8.68 -10.56 -11.85
C ALA A 207 -9.94 -10.88 -11.01
N PRO A 208 -10.99 -11.57 -11.54
CA PRO A 208 -12.14 -11.97 -10.73
C PRO A 208 -11.75 -12.99 -9.66
N TYR A 209 -10.90 -13.96 -10.00
CA TYR A 209 -10.39 -14.97 -9.06
C TYR A 209 -9.62 -14.33 -7.89
N ALA A 210 -8.64 -13.46 -8.17
CA ALA A 210 -7.83 -12.79 -7.17
C ALA A 210 -8.69 -11.91 -6.25
N THR A 211 -9.70 -11.24 -6.81
CA THR A 211 -10.65 -10.41 -6.05
C THR A 211 -11.50 -11.24 -5.11
N GLU A 212 -12.01 -12.39 -5.57
CA GLU A 212 -12.81 -13.29 -4.75
C GLU A 212 -11.97 -13.92 -3.63
N LEU A 213 -10.77 -14.42 -3.94
CA LEU A 213 -9.85 -14.94 -2.93
C LEU A 213 -9.50 -13.90 -1.86
N ALA A 214 -9.20 -12.66 -2.27
CA ALA A 214 -8.92 -11.59 -1.32
C ALA A 214 -10.11 -11.32 -0.37
N LYS A 215 -11.35 -11.36 -0.88
CA LYS A 215 -12.56 -11.23 -0.05
C LYS A 215 -12.72 -12.41 0.90
N ASN A 216 -12.42 -13.64 0.46
CA ASN A 216 -12.51 -14.84 1.29
C ASN A 216 -11.51 -14.80 2.43
N ILE A 217 -10.27 -14.37 2.15
CA ILE A 217 -9.24 -14.12 3.16
C ILE A 217 -9.72 -13.07 4.16
N ALA A 218 -10.25 -11.94 3.67
CA ALA A 218 -10.74 -10.88 4.56
C ALA A 218 -11.94 -11.33 5.40
N ALA A 219 -12.87 -12.12 4.84
CA ALA A 219 -14.00 -12.69 5.56
C ALA A 219 -13.54 -13.62 6.68
N ALA A 220 -12.57 -14.51 6.40
CA ALA A 220 -11.97 -15.40 7.39
C ALA A 220 -11.19 -14.63 8.46
N ALA A 221 -10.34 -13.68 8.08
CA ALA A 221 -9.61 -12.85 9.02
C ALA A 221 -10.55 -12.10 9.97
N ASN A 222 -11.61 -11.49 9.45
CA ASN A 222 -12.62 -10.80 10.27
C ASN A 222 -13.38 -11.76 11.20
N TYR A 223 -13.73 -12.95 10.72
CA TYR A 223 -14.42 -13.96 11.52
C TYR A 223 -13.58 -14.41 12.73
N TYR A 224 -12.30 -14.70 12.53
CA TYR A 224 -11.40 -15.07 13.63
C TYR A 224 -11.07 -13.88 14.53
N GLN A 225 -10.84 -12.69 13.97
CA GLN A 225 -10.55 -11.47 14.73
C GLN A 225 -11.72 -11.05 15.65
N ARG A 226 -12.97 -11.25 15.19
CA ARG A 226 -14.18 -10.95 15.97
C ARG A 226 -14.58 -12.06 16.92
N GLU A 227 -13.79 -13.13 16.98
CA GLU A 227 -14.06 -14.33 17.76
C GLU A 227 -15.46 -14.91 17.50
N GLU A 228 -15.99 -14.76 16.28
CA GLU A 228 -17.32 -15.24 15.91
C GLU A 228 -17.43 -16.76 16.06
N TYR A 229 -16.30 -17.46 16.00
CA TYR A 229 -16.18 -18.91 16.25
C TYR A 229 -16.66 -19.36 17.64
N LYS A 230 -16.67 -18.46 18.63
CA LYS A 230 -17.21 -18.77 19.97
C LYS A 230 -18.74 -18.90 19.97
N LYS A 231 -19.40 -18.33 18.96
CA LYS A 231 -20.88 -18.28 18.87
C LYS A 231 -21.47 -19.44 18.06
N ASP A 232 -20.71 -19.96 17.09
CA ASP A 232 -21.16 -21.00 16.17
C ASP A 232 -20.33 -22.29 16.26
N SER A 233 -19.49 -22.39 17.30
CA SER A 233 -18.59 -23.54 17.53
C SER A 233 -17.79 -23.92 16.28
N PHE A 234 -17.25 -22.92 15.58
CA PHE A 234 -16.43 -23.05 14.35
C PHE A 234 -17.18 -23.48 13.08
N ALA A 235 -18.52 -23.52 13.06
CA ALA A 235 -19.27 -23.93 11.87
C ALA A 235 -18.87 -23.12 10.61
N LYS A 236 -18.89 -21.79 10.69
CA LYS A 236 -18.48 -20.90 9.59
C LYS A 236 -16.97 -20.95 9.34
N GLY A 237 -16.18 -21.16 10.39
CA GLY A 237 -14.72 -21.32 10.28
C GLY A 237 -14.32 -22.52 9.41
N LYS A 238 -15.03 -23.65 9.55
CA LYS A 238 -14.80 -24.84 8.73
C LYS A 238 -15.26 -24.67 7.28
N GLU A 239 -16.38 -23.98 7.07
CA GLU A 239 -16.84 -23.61 5.73
C GLU A 239 -15.82 -22.74 5.00
N LEU A 240 -15.34 -21.68 5.66
CA LEU A 240 -14.32 -20.78 5.14
C LEU A 240 -13.00 -21.50 4.86
N HIS A 241 -12.58 -22.42 5.75
CA HIS A 241 -11.40 -23.25 5.54
C HIS A 241 -11.48 -24.06 4.24
N LYS A 242 -12.58 -24.78 4.03
CA LYS A 242 -12.79 -25.57 2.81
C LYS A 242 -12.74 -24.70 1.55
N LYS A 243 -13.38 -23.52 1.59
CA LYS A 243 -13.39 -22.57 0.48
C LYS A 243 -11.98 -22.02 0.20
N LEU A 244 -11.24 -21.65 1.24
CA LEU A 244 -9.87 -21.14 1.11
C LEU A 244 -8.92 -22.19 0.56
N LEU A 245 -8.98 -23.45 1.01
CA LEU A 245 -8.14 -24.51 0.46
C LEU A 245 -8.38 -24.71 -1.04
N ALA A 246 -9.64 -24.76 -1.47
CA ALA A 246 -10.00 -24.89 -2.88
C ALA A 246 -9.53 -23.70 -3.73
N ASP A 247 -9.56 -22.48 -3.19
CA ASP A 247 -9.02 -21.31 -3.87
C ASP A 247 -7.49 -21.35 -3.90
N PHE A 248 -6.83 -21.73 -2.81
CA PHE A 248 -5.37 -21.81 -2.70
C PHE A 248 -4.74 -22.83 -3.64
N GLU A 249 -5.41 -23.96 -3.88
CA GLU A 249 -4.99 -24.96 -4.88
C GLU A 249 -4.88 -24.37 -6.29
N LYS A 250 -5.72 -23.39 -6.63
CA LYS A 250 -5.72 -22.72 -7.94
C LYS A 250 -4.76 -21.54 -8.03
N LEU A 251 -4.24 -21.07 -6.90
CA LEU A 251 -3.53 -19.80 -6.81
C LEU A 251 -2.25 -19.78 -7.62
N ASP A 252 -1.41 -20.82 -7.48
CA ASP A 252 -0.13 -20.86 -8.18
C ASP A 252 -0.33 -20.93 -9.69
N ALA A 253 -1.19 -21.83 -10.17
CA ALA A 253 -1.45 -21.95 -11.60
C ALA A 253 -1.97 -20.64 -12.22
N SER A 254 -2.91 -19.98 -11.53
CA SER A 254 -3.52 -18.74 -12.02
C SER A 254 -2.56 -17.55 -11.96
N SER A 255 -1.77 -17.45 -10.88
CA SER A 255 -0.77 -16.41 -10.70
C SER A 255 0.42 -16.60 -11.65
N ASP A 256 0.87 -17.83 -11.86
CA ASP A 256 1.98 -18.15 -12.77
C ASP A 256 1.59 -17.86 -14.22
N LYS A 257 0.34 -18.14 -14.64
CA LYS A 257 -0.16 -17.78 -15.97
C LYS A 257 -0.09 -16.26 -16.22
N LEU A 258 -0.54 -15.46 -15.27
CA LEU A 258 -0.41 -14.00 -15.37
C LEU A 258 1.07 -13.58 -15.36
N GLY A 259 1.87 -14.13 -14.45
CA GLY A 259 3.29 -13.79 -14.31
C GLY A 259 4.10 -14.06 -15.58
N LEU A 260 3.81 -15.16 -16.28
CA LEU A 260 4.42 -15.47 -17.57
C LEU A 260 4.04 -14.45 -18.64
N ALA A 261 2.75 -14.11 -18.77
CA ALA A 261 2.29 -13.10 -19.72
C ALA A 261 2.91 -11.72 -19.44
N VAL A 262 2.95 -11.30 -18.18
CA VAL A 262 3.56 -10.02 -17.76
C VAL A 262 5.06 -10.01 -18.03
N SER A 263 5.76 -11.10 -17.73
CA SER A 263 7.22 -11.19 -17.95
C SER A 263 7.57 -11.20 -19.44
N ALA A 264 6.77 -11.87 -20.27
CA ALA A 264 6.93 -11.89 -21.72
C ALA A 264 6.67 -10.51 -22.34
N TRP A 265 5.60 -9.83 -21.89
CA TRP A 265 5.32 -8.45 -22.30
C TRP A 265 6.46 -7.52 -21.91
N HIS A 266 6.87 -7.54 -20.64
CA HIS A 266 7.93 -6.68 -20.12
C HIS A 266 9.25 -6.85 -20.88
N SER A 267 9.61 -8.10 -21.19
CA SER A 267 10.86 -8.42 -21.91
C SER A 267 10.85 -7.93 -23.37
N SER A 268 9.68 -7.77 -23.97
CA SER A 268 9.51 -7.23 -25.34
C SER A 268 9.23 -5.73 -25.38
N HIS A 269 8.93 -5.11 -24.22
CA HIS A 269 8.54 -3.71 -24.07
C HIS A 269 9.40 -3.01 -23.01
N LEU A 270 10.70 -3.27 -23.04
CA LEU A 270 11.64 -2.60 -22.14
C LEU A 270 11.62 -1.07 -22.39
N PRO A 271 11.74 -0.25 -21.34
CA PRO A 271 11.76 1.20 -21.50
C PRO A 271 12.93 1.64 -22.37
N ASP A 272 12.67 2.59 -23.26
CA ASP A 272 13.69 3.24 -24.10
C ASP A 272 14.54 4.19 -23.24
N LEU A 273 15.67 3.67 -22.75
CA LEU A 273 16.60 4.41 -21.90
C LEU A 273 17.42 5.46 -22.66
N ASP A 274 17.44 5.42 -24.00
CA ASP A 274 18.18 6.38 -24.82
C ASP A 274 17.44 7.72 -24.95
N LYS A 275 16.11 7.69 -24.79
CA LYS A 275 15.26 8.88 -24.74
C LYS A 275 14.98 9.40 -23.32
N ALA A 276 15.47 8.69 -22.31
CA ALA A 276 15.28 9.05 -20.92
C ALA A 276 16.29 10.13 -20.47
N GLU A 277 15.83 11.08 -19.67
CA GLU A 277 16.73 11.99 -18.95
C GLU A 277 17.60 11.20 -17.96
N GLU A 278 18.79 11.70 -17.61
CA GLU A 278 19.75 10.97 -16.77
C GLU A 278 19.14 10.49 -15.42
N GLY A 279 18.36 11.34 -14.75
CA GLY A 279 17.65 10.97 -13.52
C GLY A 279 16.61 9.86 -13.74
N GLN A 280 15.90 9.90 -14.87
CA GLN A 280 14.97 8.85 -15.27
C GLN A 280 15.72 7.54 -15.58
N LYS A 281 16.82 7.62 -16.32
CA LYS A 281 17.65 6.45 -16.70
C LYS A 281 18.19 5.73 -15.48
N ALA A 282 18.73 6.47 -14.51
CA ALA A 282 19.20 5.91 -13.24
C ALA A 282 18.06 5.24 -12.45
N ALA A 283 16.90 5.90 -12.36
CA ALA A 283 15.75 5.37 -11.63
C ALA A 283 15.14 4.13 -12.29
N LEU A 284 15.04 4.10 -13.62
CA LEU A 284 14.55 2.94 -14.35
C LEU A 284 15.52 1.77 -14.27
N THR A 285 16.83 2.01 -14.32
CA THR A 285 17.84 0.96 -14.09
C THR A 285 17.65 0.31 -12.71
N ALA A 286 17.49 1.11 -11.66
CA ALA A 286 17.26 0.60 -10.31
C ALA A 286 15.93 -0.16 -10.17
N LEU A 287 14.87 0.29 -10.86
CA LEU A 287 13.60 -0.43 -10.91
C LEU A 287 13.76 -1.80 -11.59
N GLU A 288 14.49 -1.88 -12.71
CA GLU A 288 14.70 -3.15 -13.42
C GLU A 288 15.53 -4.14 -12.58
N ASP A 289 16.56 -3.67 -11.89
CA ASP A 289 17.31 -4.51 -10.95
C ASP A 289 16.41 -4.99 -9.79
N ALA A 290 15.57 -4.10 -9.26
CA ALA A 290 14.63 -4.46 -8.20
C ALA A 290 13.59 -5.46 -8.68
N ARG A 291 13.09 -5.33 -9.92
CA ARG A 291 12.16 -6.28 -10.55
C ARG A 291 12.82 -7.65 -10.71
N ALA A 292 14.06 -7.69 -11.20
CA ALA A 292 14.81 -8.93 -11.36
C ALA A 292 14.99 -9.66 -10.02
N LEU A 293 15.34 -8.92 -8.95
CA LEU A 293 15.41 -9.46 -7.59
C LEU A 293 14.05 -9.98 -7.12
N MET A 294 12.96 -9.23 -7.32
CA MET A 294 11.62 -9.63 -6.87
C MET A 294 11.13 -10.90 -7.59
N LEU A 295 11.42 -11.04 -8.88
CA LEU A 295 11.11 -12.26 -9.65
C LEU A 295 11.91 -13.46 -9.10
N MET A 296 13.16 -13.24 -8.72
CA MET A 296 14.01 -14.27 -8.11
C MET A 296 13.45 -14.71 -6.76
N LEU A 297 13.09 -13.76 -5.90
CA LEU A 297 12.51 -14.00 -4.57
C LEU A 297 11.10 -14.61 -4.58
N SER A 298 10.38 -14.50 -5.70
CA SER A 298 9.04 -15.10 -5.88
C SER A 298 9.05 -16.40 -6.68
N SER A 299 10.24 -16.88 -7.08
CA SER A 299 10.38 -18.15 -7.77
C SER A 299 10.17 -19.34 -6.82
N LYS A 300 9.77 -20.48 -7.38
CA LYS A 300 9.57 -21.74 -6.61
C LYS A 300 10.90 -22.31 -6.07
N ASN A 301 12.00 -22.00 -6.75
CA ASN A 301 13.35 -22.45 -6.41
C ASN A 301 14.25 -21.22 -6.39
N VAL A 302 14.42 -20.65 -5.20
CA VAL A 302 15.26 -19.47 -5.00
C VAL A 302 16.71 -19.94 -4.85
N ASP A 303 17.64 -19.26 -5.52
CA ASP A 303 19.06 -19.37 -5.21
C ASP A 303 19.44 -18.22 -4.26
N PRO A 304 19.69 -18.48 -2.96
CA PRO A 304 20.01 -17.42 -2.01
C PRO A 304 21.30 -16.67 -2.35
N ALA A 305 22.27 -17.30 -3.01
CA ALA A 305 23.50 -16.63 -3.44
C ALA A 305 23.20 -15.68 -4.59
N ALA A 306 22.46 -16.14 -5.61
CA ALA A 306 22.05 -15.29 -6.73
C ALA A 306 21.15 -14.12 -6.28
N ALA A 307 20.25 -14.36 -5.32
CA ALA A 307 19.40 -13.32 -4.74
C ALA A 307 20.22 -12.25 -4.00
N ARG A 308 21.27 -12.64 -3.27
CA ARG A 308 22.20 -11.68 -2.62
C ARG A 308 23.00 -10.88 -3.64
N THR A 309 23.45 -11.51 -4.73
CA THR A 309 24.09 -10.79 -5.84
C THR A 309 23.13 -9.81 -6.50
N ALA A 310 21.87 -10.19 -6.72
CA ALA A 310 20.85 -9.29 -7.24
C ALA A 310 20.56 -8.13 -6.28
N LEU A 311 20.51 -8.37 -4.96
CA LEU A 311 20.38 -7.32 -3.95
C LEU A 311 21.53 -6.30 -4.04
N GLN A 312 22.78 -6.76 -4.12
CA GLN A 312 23.94 -5.87 -4.30
C GLN A 312 23.81 -5.01 -5.57
N LYS A 313 23.26 -5.57 -6.65
CA LYS A 313 23.00 -4.84 -7.88
C LYS A 313 21.97 -3.72 -7.68
N VAL A 314 20.87 -4.01 -6.98
CA VAL A 314 19.85 -3.00 -6.61
C VAL A 314 20.46 -1.90 -5.74
N GLU A 315 21.32 -2.25 -4.79
CA GLU A 315 22.01 -1.27 -3.95
C GLU A 315 22.92 -0.37 -4.76
N ALA A 316 23.66 -0.93 -5.72
CA ALA A 316 24.54 -0.17 -6.59
C ALA A 316 23.76 0.80 -7.48
N SER A 317 22.66 0.36 -8.12
CA SER A 317 21.84 1.24 -8.97
C SER A 317 21.04 2.26 -8.17
N ALA A 318 20.55 1.93 -6.98
CA ALA A 318 19.97 2.90 -6.05
C ALA A 318 21.02 3.93 -5.57
N GLY A 319 22.26 3.48 -5.32
CA GLY A 319 23.39 4.35 -5.01
C GLY A 319 23.72 5.33 -6.14
N ALA A 320 23.70 4.87 -7.39
CA ALA A 320 23.89 5.71 -8.57
C ALA A 320 22.80 6.79 -8.69
N LEU A 321 21.52 6.43 -8.47
CA LEU A 321 20.42 7.41 -8.44
C LEU A 321 20.61 8.45 -7.33
N LYS A 322 21.08 8.03 -6.14
CA LYS A 322 21.37 8.96 -5.04
C LYS A 322 22.54 9.89 -5.37
N ALA A 323 23.61 9.37 -5.98
CA ALA A 323 24.74 10.17 -6.42
C ALA A 323 24.30 11.26 -7.41
N TYR A 324 23.47 10.92 -8.39
CA TYR A 324 22.85 11.89 -9.31
C TYR A 324 22.04 12.97 -8.55
N GLY A 325 21.28 12.56 -7.54
CA GLY A 325 20.48 13.45 -6.70
C GLY A 325 21.26 14.50 -5.91
N THR A 326 22.56 14.30 -5.67
CA THR A 326 23.41 15.28 -4.95
C THR A 326 23.54 16.61 -5.71
N THR A 327 23.60 16.54 -7.04
CA THR A 327 23.68 17.71 -7.94
C THR A 327 22.33 18.07 -8.57
N HIS A 328 21.33 17.20 -8.46
CA HIS A 328 19.99 17.37 -9.05
C HIS A 328 18.89 17.20 -8.00
N GLN A 329 19.00 17.93 -6.88
CA GLN A 329 18.10 17.75 -5.73
C GLN A 329 16.61 17.95 -6.06
N ASN A 330 16.29 18.69 -7.12
CA ASN A 330 14.91 18.94 -7.55
C ASN A 330 14.37 17.95 -8.59
N ASP A 331 15.20 17.00 -9.04
CA ASP A 331 14.77 15.97 -9.97
C ASP A 331 13.66 15.08 -9.33
N PRO A 332 12.50 14.91 -10.00
CA PRO A 332 11.39 14.15 -9.45
C PRO A 332 11.69 12.66 -9.33
N TRP A 333 12.56 12.10 -10.18
CA TRP A 333 12.94 10.69 -10.13
C TRP A 333 13.74 10.40 -8.87
N PHE A 334 14.81 11.15 -8.63
CA PHE A 334 15.58 11.01 -7.40
C PHE A 334 14.73 11.23 -6.15
N LYS A 335 13.97 12.34 -6.08
CA LYS A 335 13.17 12.69 -4.88
C LYS A 335 12.16 11.62 -4.49
N ILE A 336 11.57 10.94 -5.47
CA ILE A 336 10.49 9.97 -5.23
C ILE A 336 11.01 8.54 -5.13
N MET A 337 11.92 8.14 -6.03
CA MET A 337 12.35 6.75 -6.14
C MET A 337 13.40 6.36 -5.10
N SER A 338 14.28 7.28 -4.67
CA SER A 338 15.34 6.96 -3.69
C SER A 338 14.79 6.38 -2.40
N THR A 339 13.77 7.03 -1.81
CA THR A 339 13.13 6.57 -0.57
C THR A 339 12.38 5.25 -0.77
N ALA A 340 11.75 5.04 -1.93
CA ALA A 340 11.04 3.79 -2.21
C ALA A 340 12.02 2.61 -2.35
N LEU A 341 13.13 2.82 -3.06
CA LEU A 341 14.20 1.83 -3.21
C LEU A 341 14.85 1.49 -1.86
N ASP A 342 15.13 2.49 -1.02
CA ASP A 342 15.70 2.26 0.31
C ASP A 342 14.82 1.39 1.19
N LYS A 343 13.50 1.62 1.18
CA LYS A 343 12.55 0.79 1.92
C LYS A 343 12.52 -0.65 1.39
N PHE A 344 12.57 -0.82 0.07
CA PHE A 344 12.62 -2.16 -0.54
C PHE A 344 13.92 -2.88 -0.16
N ILE A 345 15.08 -2.24 -0.35
CA ILE A 345 16.39 -2.78 0.04
C ILE A 345 16.41 -3.15 1.52
N GLY A 346 15.92 -2.26 2.39
CA GLY A 346 15.84 -2.51 3.83
C GLY A 346 15.00 -3.75 4.16
N ALA A 347 13.83 -3.89 3.55
CA ALA A 347 12.97 -5.05 3.77
C ALA A 347 13.61 -6.36 3.26
N VAL A 348 14.30 -6.34 2.11
CA VAL A 348 15.01 -7.54 1.62
C VAL A 348 16.16 -7.91 2.55
N LYS A 349 16.93 -6.93 3.04
CA LYS A 349 18.00 -7.16 4.03
C LYS A 349 17.50 -7.76 5.33
N GLU A 350 16.36 -7.28 5.82
CA GLU A 350 15.73 -7.82 7.03
C GLU A 350 15.26 -9.26 6.82
N ALA A 351 14.82 -9.60 5.60
CA ALA A 351 14.40 -10.93 5.23
C ALA A 351 15.55 -11.91 4.90
N ASP A 352 16.74 -11.41 4.52
CA ASP A 352 17.89 -12.22 4.08
C ASP A 352 18.32 -13.33 5.08
N PRO A 353 18.33 -13.11 6.41
CA PRO A 353 18.64 -14.17 7.37
C PRO A 353 17.64 -15.34 7.37
N LYS A 354 16.46 -15.14 6.78
CA LYS A 354 15.39 -16.14 6.61
C LYS A 354 15.17 -16.52 5.15
N LEU A 355 16.09 -16.15 4.26
CA LEU A 355 16.07 -16.53 2.87
C LEU A 355 16.60 -17.96 2.71
N THR A 356 15.76 -18.83 2.16
CA THR A 356 16.05 -20.24 1.88
C THR A 356 15.90 -20.53 0.40
N ASP A 357 16.18 -21.78 0.01
CA ASP A 357 15.91 -22.30 -1.34
C ASP A 357 14.43 -22.28 -1.72
N LYS A 358 13.54 -22.23 -0.72
CA LYS A 358 12.09 -22.08 -0.89
C LYS A 358 11.60 -20.63 -0.80
N GLY A 359 12.53 -19.66 -0.79
CA GLY A 359 12.24 -18.25 -0.59
C GLY A 359 12.28 -17.81 0.88
N ILE A 360 11.63 -16.68 1.17
CA ILE A 360 11.63 -16.07 2.50
C ILE A 360 10.70 -16.87 3.42
N SER A 361 11.28 -17.57 4.39
CA SER A 361 10.53 -18.55 5.20
C SER A 361 9.55 -17.94 6.20
N SER A 362 9.68 -16.63 6.48
CA SER A 362 8.78 -15.91 7.38
C SER A 362 7.77 -15.08 6.60
N PRO A 363 6.46 -15.39 6.68
CA PRO A 363 5.43 -14.59 6.04
C PRO A 363 5.44 -13.12 6.47
N SER A 364 5.79 -12.83 7.73
CA SER A 364 5.87 -11.46 8.26
C SER A 364 7.05 -10.66 7.72
N LEU A 365 8.10 -11.32 7.20
CA LEU A 365 9.21 -10.66 6.52
C LEU A 365 8.96 -10.53 5.00
N TYR A 366 8.21 -11.46 4.42
CA TYR A 366 7.93 -11.42 2.97
C TYR A 366 6.92 -10.33 2.57
N LEU A 367 5.90 -10.09 3.40
CA LEU A 367 4.88 -9.08 3.11
C LEU A 367 5.46 -7.63 3.02
N PRO A 368 6.36 -7.19 3.90
CA PRO A 368 7.11 -5.94 3.72
C PRO A 368 7.90 -5.88 2.42
N VAL A 369 8.54 -6.98 1.98
CA VAL A 369 9.28 -7.03 0.71
C VAL A 369 8.35 -6.74 -0.47
N ILE A 370 7.21 -7.45 -0.55
CA ILE A 370 6.20 -7.22 -1.60
C ILE A 370 5.67 -5.78 -1.53
N THR A 371 5.28 -5.33 -0.34
CA THR A 371 4.65 -4.01 -0.14
C THR A 371 5.60 -2.88 -0.56
N ASN A 372 6.87 -2.97 -0.17
CA ASN A 372 7.85 -1.97 -0.53
C ASN A 372 8.23 -2.04 -2.01
N PHE A 373 8.28 -3.23 -2.63
CA PHE A 373 8.48 -3.36 -4.07
C PHE A 373 7.35 -2.72 -4.88
N VAL A 374 6.09 -2.95 -4.50
CA VAL A 374 4.94 -2.23 -5.07
C VAL A 374 5.09 -0.72 -4.88
N GLY A 375 5.62 -0.29 -3.73
CA GLY A 375 5.97 1.11 -3.48
C GLY A 375 7.00 1.69 -4.46
N VAL A 376 7.96 0.88 -4.95
CA VAL A 376 8.91 1.26 -6.00
C VAL A 376 8.19 1.45 -7.34
N ILE A 377 7.31 0.53 -7.73
CA ILE A 377 6.48 0.64 -8.94
C ILE A 377 5.61 1.91 -8.91
N GLU A 378 4.93 2.16 -7.78
CA GLU A 378 4.14 3.38 -7.59
C GLU A 378 5.02 4.64 -7.57
N GLY A 379 6.24 4.53 -7.02
CA GLY A 379 7.26 5.57 -7.07
C GLY A 379 7.59 5.97 -8.50
N LYS A 380 7.82 5.00 -9.40
CA LYS A 380 8.10 5.25 -10.82
C LYS A 380 6.96 6.01 -11.47
N HIS A 381 5.72 5.57 -11.25
CA HIS A 381 4.56 6.22 -11.82
C HIS A 381 4.35 7.66 -11.31
N ARG A 382 4.58 7.91 -10.01
CA ARG A 382 4.55 9.26 -9.44
C ARG A 382 5.67 10.15 -9.99
N ALA A 383 6.90 9.64 -10.11
CA ALA A 383 8.03 10.36 -10.66
C ALA A 383 7.78 10.78 -12.12
N LEU A 384 7.29 9.85 -12.95
CA LEU A 384 6.89 10.13 -14.33
C LEU A 384 5.84 11.24 -14.40
N SER A 385 4.77 11.12 -13.60
CA SER A 385 3.70 12.13 -13.56
C SER A 385 4.24 13.51 -13.18
N ARG A 386 5.16 13.60 -12.20
CA ARG A 386 5.77 14.87 -11.79
C ARG A 386 6.72 15.44 -12.84
N SER A 387 7.51 14.60 -13.51
CA SER A 387 8.36 15.01 -14.63
C SER A 387 7.53 15.61 -15.78
N LEU A 388 6.42 14.96 -16.15
CA LEU A 388 5.51 15.45 -17.19
C LEU A 388 4.84 16.78 -16.82
N ILE A 389 4.39 16.93 -15.56
CA ILE A 389 3.85 18.19 -15.07
C ILE A 389 4.91 19.31 -15.16
N GLY A 390 6.13 19.03 -14.71
CA GLY A 390 7.25 19.97 -14.77
C GLY A 390 7.56 20.44 -16.20
N LYS A 391 7.48 19.54 -17.18
CA LYS A 391 7.67 19.86 -18.61
C LYS A 391 6.51 20.67 -19.21
N SER A 392 5.29 20.48 -18.70
CA SER A 392 4.10 21.17 -19.21
C SER A 392 3.88 22.56 -18.65
N GLN A 393 4.53 22.90 -17.53
CA GLN A 393 4.51 24.28 -17.07
C GLN A 393 5.43 25.08 -17.99
N PRO A 394 4.92 26.07 -18.75
CA PRO A 394 5.80 27.04 -19.37
C PRO A 394 6.65 27.57 -18.23
N GLN A 395 7.98 27.45 -18.33
CA GLN A 395 8.88 28.12 -17.40
C GLN A 395 8.30 29.51 -17.27
N LEU A 396 7.75 29.82 -16.08
CA LEU A 396 7.33 31.17 -15.74
C LEU A 396 8.61 31.93 -15.96
N ARG A 397 8.68 32.58 -17.14
CA ARG A 397 9.83 33.35 -17.60
C ARG A 397 10.20 34.15 -16.38
N GLU A 398 11.38 33.89 -15.85
CA GLU A 398 12.06 34.84 -14.99
C GLU A 398 11.80 36.19 -15.66
N PRO A 399 11.08 37.13 -15.01
CA PRO A 399 10.57 38.29 -15.70
C PRO A 399 11.77 38.98 -16.35
N ALA A 400 11.83 38.90 -17.68
CA ALA A 400 12.90 39.45 -18.47
C ALA A 400 12.85 40.96 -18.25
N GLY A 401 13.68 41.44 -17.33
CA GLY A 401 13.68 42.82 -16.88
C GLY A 401 12.39 43.21 -16.17
N ALA A 402 12.42 43.29 -14.84
CA ALA A 402 11.67 44.35 -14.18
C ALA A 402 12.22 45.68 -14.71
N PRO A 403 11.46 46.49 -15.46
CA PRO A 403 11.89 47.83 -15.81
C PRO A 403 11.85 48.63 -14.50
N GLY A 404 13.02 49.05 -14.02
CA GLY A 404 13.18 50.08 -13.01
C GLY A 404 12.30 49.91 -11.77
N GLN A 405 12.76 49.14 -10.79
CA GLN A 405 12.40 49.45 -9.42
C GLN A 405 12.86 50.90 -9.17
N PRO A 406 11.96 51.86 -8.87
CA PRO A 406 12.37 53.22 -8.55
C PRO A 406 13.31 53.14 -7.35
N ALA A 407 14.46 53.82 -7.48
CA ALA A 407 15.51 53.85 -6.46
C ALA A 407 14.89 54.07 -5.08
N GLN A 408 15.07 53.10 -4.18
CA GLN A 408 14.79 53.33 -2.78
C GLN A 408 15.64 54.53 -2.33
N PRO A 409 15.05 55.57 -1.72
CA PRO A 409 15.83 56.67 -1.16
C PRO A 409 16.82 56.11 -0.15
N ALA A 410 18.08 56.53 -0.30
CA ALA A 410 19.19 56.12 0.54
C ALA A 410 18.80 56.22 2.02
N GLN A 411 18.85 55.09 2.73
CA GLN A 411 18.76 55.13 4.18
C GLN A 411 19.95 55.92 4.73
N PRO A 412 19.73 56.88 5.63
CA PRO A 412 20.83 57.59 6.27
C PRO A 412 21.68 56.59 7.06
N THR A 413 22.98 56.62 6.79
CA THR A 413 24.02 55.93 7.55
C THR A 413 23.85 56.19 9.04
N GLN A 414 23.55 55.13 9.80
CA GLN A 414 23.63 55.16 11.25
C GLN A 414 25.10 55.42 11.65
N PRO A 415 25.37 56.39 12.55
CA PRO A 415 26.71 56.59 13.08
C PRO A 415 27.16 55.38 13.90
N ALA A 416 28.43 55.00 13.70
CA ALA A 416 29.10 53.92 14.39
C ALA A 416 29.06 54.13 15.92
N ALA A 417 28.68 53.09 16.65
CA ALA A 417 28.80 53.05 18.09
C ALA A 417 30.29 53.03 18.51
N PRO A 418 30.70 53.79 19.53
CA PRO A 418 32.07 53.77 20.03
C PRO A 418 32.40 52.43 20.71
N GLU A 419 33.62 51.96 20.47
CA GLU A 419 34.21 50.78 21.12
C GLU A 419 34.27 50.94 22.65
N PRO A 420 34.02 49.87 23.42
CA PRO A 420 34.24 49.87 24.85
C PRO A 420 35.73 49.81 25.18
N GLU A 421 36.23 50.83 25.88
CA GLU A 421 37.51 50.81 26.59
C GLU A 421 37.53 49.63 27.59
N LYS A 422 38.61 48.85 27.53
CA LYS A 422 38.95 47.85 28.55
C LYS A 422 39.78 48.54 29.63
N GLU A 423 39.27 48.53 30.86
CA GLU A 423 40.08 48.56 32.10
C GLU A 423 40.33 47.13 32.58
#